data_AF-A0A2V7L0P3-F1
#
_entry.id   AF-A0A2V7L0P3-F1
#
_cell.length_a   1.000
_cell.length_b   1.000
_cell.length_c   1.000
_cell.angle_alpha   90.00
_cell.angle_beta   90.00
_cell.angle_gamma   90.00
#
_symmetry.space_group_name_H-M   'P 1'
#
loop_
_entity.id
_entity.type
_entity.pdbx_description
1 polymer ?
#
loop_
_entity_poly.entity_id
_entity_poly.type
_entity_poly.pdbx_seq_one_letter_code
_entity_poly.pdbx_strand_id
1 'polypeptide(L)'
;ASIAREKAGIAKRGVPFVTGEMDPAVRQVLVAEAERRGAHPVIPVDSGAAPTRTLGLKGRHQHANAWVALGALNALAPRFGPVGNVWPESFGRAYLPGRFDVRGRWIFDVAHNPDGARVLADTLREYDPPHPRRALVGVLGDKDYLGMIDCLTPAVDGFVFTLPDSAPERRRWDLGRLERDLGGLAVAHDFEPQFERALQRVQDDAATVLVTGSFHTVGDALARLPGFAPVG
;
A
#
# COMPACT_ATOMS: atom_id res chain seq x y z
N ALA A 1 12.93 13.68 12.93
CA ALA A 1 12.81 13.69 14.41
C ALA A 1 11.37 13.84 14.92
N SER A 2 10.59 14.86 14.51
CA SER A 2 9.23 15.09 15.03
C SER A 2 8.27 13.91 14.82
N ILE A 3 8.15 13.43 13.56
CA ILE A 3 7.28 12.29 13.19
C ILE A 3 7.65 11.02 13.98
N ALA A 4 8.94 10.75 14.17
CA ALA A 4 9.41 9.60 14.94
C ALA A 4 8.94 9.66 16.40
N ARG A 5 9.06 10.82 17.05
CA ARG A 5 8.58 11.01 18.43
C ARG A 5 7.07 10.85 18.54
N GLU A 6 6.32 11.38 17.57
CA GLU A 6 4.87 11.21 17.51
C GLU A 6 4.48 9.73 17.41
N LYS A 7 5.12 8.97 16.50
CA LYS A 7 4.87 7.53 16.33
C LYS A 7 5.24 6.72 17.58
N ALA A 8 6.36 7.01 18.22
CA ALA A 8 6.73 6.39 19.50
C ALA A 8 5.77 6.77 20.66
N GLY A 9 4.85 7.71 20.42
CA GLY A 9 3.78 8.09 21.34
C GLY A 9 2.90 6.93 21.81
N ILE A 10 2.80 5.86 21.01
CA ILE A 10 2.02 4.66 21.34
C ILE A 10 2.68 3.79 22.41
N ALA A 11 3.98 3.97 22.68
CA ALA A 11 4.73 3.18 23.65
C ALA A 11 4.09 3.26 25.05
N LYS A 12 3.98 2.11 25.72
CA LYS A 12 3.34 1.96 27.04
C LYS A 12 4.30 1.35 28.04
N ARG A 13 4.16 1.77 29.30
CA ARG A 13 5.02 1.29 30.40
C ARG A 13 4.91 -0.23 30.58
N GLY A 14 6.05 -0.92 30.55
CA GLY A 14 6.14 -2.37 30.72
C GLY A 14 5.62 -3.19 29.54
N VAL A 15 5.30 -2.57 28.41
CA VAL A 15 4.83 -3.24 27.20
C VAL A 15 5.98 -3.29 26.19
N PRO A 16 6.21 -4.42 25.49
CA PRO A 16 7.22 -4.49 24.45
C PRO A 16 6.96 -3.49 23.32
N PHE A 17 8.02 -2.88 22.81
CA PHE A 17 7.95 -1.99 21.65
C PHE A 17 8.82 -2.55 20.54
N VAL A 18 8.21 -2.93 19.42
CA VAL A 18 8.90 -3.52 18.27
C VAL A 18 8.99 -2.50 17.15
N THR A 19 10.17 -2.34 16.54
CA THR A 19 10.38 -1.44 15.40
C THR A 19 11.27 -2.09 14.35
N GLY A 20 10.87 -1.96 13.08
CA GLY A 20 11.68 -2.36 11.92
C GLY A 20 12.28 -1.17 11.18
N GLU A 21 12.28 0.04 11.76
CA GLU A 21 12.89 1.23 11.17
C GLU A 21 14.36 0.95 10.84
N MET A 22 14.83 1.19 9.62
CA MET A 22 16.20 0.87 9.20
C MET A 22 17.11 2.10 9.17
N ASP A 23 16.55 3.31 9.11
CA ASP A 23 17.36 4.53 9.23
C ASP A 23 17.92 4.63 10.66
N PRO A 24 19.26 4.64 10.83
CA PRO A 24 19.87 4.65 12.17
C PRO A 24 19.48 5.88 12.99
N ALA A 25 19.37 7.05 12.36
CA ALA A 25 19.03 8.30 13.04
C ALA A 25 17.55 8.31 13.47
N VAL A 26 16.64 7.81 12.62
CA VAL A 26 15.22 7.68 12.97
C VAL A 26 15.01 6.61 14.05
N ARG A 27 15.69 5.46 13.91
CA ARG A 27 15.64 4.37 14.90
C ARG A 27 16.11 4.83 16.27
N GLN A 28 17.20 5.58 16.35
CA GLN A 28 17.70 6.10 17.62
C GLN A 28 16.66 6.98 18.33
N VAL A 29 15.98 7.86 17.59
CA VAL A 29 14.93 8.72 18.16
C VAL A 29 13.72 7.89 18.61
N LEU A 30 13.31 6.88 17.84
CA LEU A 30 12.20 5.99 18.20
C LEU A 30 12.48 5.21 19.48
N VAL A 31 13.67 4.60 19.56
CA VAL A 31 14.08 3.79 20.72
C VAL A 31 14.15 4.66 21.98
N ALA A 32 14.83 5.80 21.92
CA ALA A 32 14.96 6.70 23.06
C ALA A 32 13.60 7.19 23.57
N GLU A 33 12.67 7.52 22.68
CA GLU A 33 11.32 7.95 23.08
C GLU A 33 10.48 6.80 23.65
N ALA A 34 10.60 5.59 23.10
CA ALA A 34 9.92 4.40 23.62
C ALA A 34 10.40 4.05 25.04
N GLU A 35 11.72 4.05 25.26
CA GLU A 35 12.34 3.82 26.58
C GLU A 35 11.93 4.90 27.58
N ARG A 36 11.95 6.18 27.18
CA ARG A 36 11.50 7.31 28.02
C ARG A 36 10.04 7.16 28.47
N ARG A 37 9.19 6.51 27.67
CA ARG A 37 7.80 6.17 28.01
C ARG A 37 7.65 4.89 28.83
N GLY A 38 8.77 4.22 29.12
CA GLY A 38 8.85 3.01 29.92
C GLY A 38 8.50 1.74 29.17
N ALA A 39 8.49 1.74 27.82
CA ALA A 39 8.33 0.51 27.07
C ALA A 39 9.50 -0.44 27.36
N HIS A 40 9.19 -1.73 27.54
CA HIS A 40 10.18 -2.72 27.87
C HIS A 40 9.71 -4.13 27.48
N PRO A 41 10.54 -4.92 26.77
CA PRO A 41 11.78 -4.49 26.10
C PRO A 41 11.48 -3.63 24.86
N VAL A 42 12.45 -2.81 24.45
CA VAL A 42 12.46 -2.20 23.11
C VAL A 42 13.24 -3.11 22.18
N ILE A 43 12.61 -3.53 21.08
CA ILE A 43 13.10 -4.60 20.18
C ILE A 43 13.25 -4.01 18.77
N PRO A 44 14.47 -3.59 18.40
CA PRO A 44 14.81 -3.31 17.00
C PRO A 44 14.91 -4.62 16.23
N VAL A 45 14.16 -4.74 15.15
CA VAL A 45 14.18 -5.89 14.25
C VAL A 45 15.02 -5.55 13.02
N ASP A 46 15.89 -6.48 12.61
CA ASP A 46 16.54 -6.41 11.30
C ASP A 46 15.52 -6.77 10.21
N SER A 47 14.89 -5.74 9.66
CA SER A 47 13.89 -5.88 8.60
C SER A 47 14.51 -6.00 7.20
N GLY A 48 15.84 -5.93 7.08
CA GLY A 48 16.59 -6.15 5.85
C GLY A 48 17.04 -7.61 5.66
N ALA A 49 16.85 -8.47 6.67
CA ALA A 49 17.23 -9.87 6.59
C ALA A 49 16.48 -10.63 5.48
N ALA A 50 17.17 -11.62 4.90
CA ALA A 50 16.63 -12.43 3.82
C ALA A 50 15.33 -13.15 4.23
N PRO A 51 14.37 -13.34 3.32
CA PRO A 51 13.15 -14.08 3.62
C PRO A 51 13.47 -15.53 3.99
N THR A 52 12.78 -16.05 5.00
CA THR A 52 12.93 -17.47 5.40
C THR A 52 11.94 -18.39 4.72
N ARG A 53 10.83 -17.84 4.19
CA ARG A 53 9.75 -18.53 3.47
C ARG A 53 9.05 -17.56 2.52
N THR A 54 8.18 -18.07 1.65
CA THR A 54 7.32 -17.23 0.80
C THR A 54 6.17 -16.62 1.62
N LEU A 55 5.82 -15.36 1.33
CA LEU A 55 4.68 -14.66 1.92
C LEU A 55 3.45 -14.72 1.02
N GLY A 56 2.26 -14.66 1.62
CA GLY A 56 1.00 -14.50 0.88
C GLY A 56 0.85 -13.08 0.30
N LEU A 57 1.29 -12.06 1.03
CA LEU A 57 1.33 -10.68 0.55
C LEU A 57 2.52 -10.46 -0.40
N LYS A 58 2.25 -9.80 -1.53
CA LYS A 58 3.22 -9.56 -2.60
C LYS A 58 4.01 -8.25 -2.38
N GLY A 59 5.23 -8.22 -2.92
CA GLY A 59 6.15 -7.07 -2.88
C GLY A 59 7.22 -7.18 -1.80
N ARG A 60 8.46 -6.80 -2.14
CA ARG A 60 9.65 -6.91 -1.25
C ARG A 60 9.49 -6.24 0.10
N HIS A 61 8.78 -5.12 0.15
CA HIS A 61 8.49 -4.41 1.40
C HIS A 61 7.73 -5.28 2.43
N GLN A 62 7.00 -6.32 1.98
CA GLN A 62 6.32 -7.24 2.87
C GLN A 62 7.29 -8.13 3.66
N HIS A 63 8.53 -8.35 3.19
CA HIS A 63 9.55 -9.05 3.98
C HIS A 63 9.89 -8.26 5.25
N ALA A 64 10.05 -6.94 5.14
CA ALA A 64 10.28 -6.08 6.29
C ALA A 64 9.08 -6.13 7.26
N ASN A 65 7.86 -6.08 6.73
CA ASN A 65 6.64 -6.20 7.54
C ASN A 65 6.56 -7.56 8.25
N ALA A 66 6.93 -8.65 7.58
CA ALA A 66 6.94 -9.99 8.15
C ALA A 66 7.96 -10.13 9.29
N TRP A 67 9.16 -9.54 9.14
CA TRP A 67 10.14 -9.51 10.22
C TRP A 67 9.62 -8.75 11.44
N VAL A 68 9.01 -7.58 11.25
CA VAL A 68 8.39 -6.81 12.34
C VAL A 68 7.27 -7.62 13.01
N ALA A 69 6.41 -8.27 12.22
CA ALA A 69 5.36 -9.13 12.74
C ALA A 69 5.90 -10.32 13.55
N LEU A 70 6.98 -10.95 13.08
CA LEU A 70 7.67 -12.02 13.82
C LEU A 70 8.26 -11.51 15.14
N GLY A 71 8.91 -10.35 15.12
CA GLY A 71 9.40 -9.69 16.32
C GLY A 71 8.29 -9.40 17.33
N ALA A 72 7.13 -8.95 16.85
CA ALA A 72 5.94 -8.74 17.68
C ALA A 72 5.40 -10.05 18.26
N LEU A 73 5.27 -11.11 17.46
CA LEU A 73 4.85 -12.44 17.95
C LEU A 73 5.77 -12.99 19.03
N ASN A 74 7.09 -12.83 18.84
CA ASN A 74 8.08 -13.25 19.83
C ASN A 74 8.06 -12.45 21.13
N ALA A 75 7.51 -11.23 21.09
CA ALA A 75 7.36 -10.37 22.25
C ALA A 75 6.03 -10.57 23.00
N LEU A 76 5.10 -11.36 22.47
CA LEU A 76 3.85 -11.68 23.15
C LEU A 76 4.09 -12.54 24.40
N ALA A 77 3.08 -12.60 25.28
CA ALA A 77 3.13 -13.44 26.48
C ALA A 77 3.41 -14.92 26.12
N PRO A 78 4.05 -15.72 27.02
CA PRO A 78 4.51 -17.08 26.73
C PRO A 78 3.46 -18.07 26.17
N ARG A 79 2.17 -17.80 26.39
CA ARG A 79 1.08 -18.60 25.81
C ARG A 79 0.86 -18.37 24.31
N PHE A 80 1.43 -17.31 23.74
CA PHE A 80 1.28 -16.89 22.34
C PHE A 80 2.63 -16.83 21.59
N GLY A 81 3.76 -16.87 22.29
CA GLY A 81 5.11 -16.86 21.74
C GLY A 81 6.13 -17.35 22.78
N PRO A 82 7.45 -17.30 22.50
CA PRO A 82 8.02 -17.01 21.20
C PRO A 82 7.77 -18.15 20.21
N VAL A 83 7.69 -17.80 18.93
CA VAL A 83 7.55 -18.74 17.80
C VAL A 83 8.87 -19.03 17.09
N GLY A 84 9.96 -18.38 17.53
CA GLY A 84 11.32 -18.58 17.04
C GLY A 84 11.72 -17.60 15.92
N ASN A 85 12.73 -17.96 15.13
CA ASN A 85 13.32 -17.09 14.11
C ASN A 85 12.93 -17.46 12.67
N VAL A 86 11.98 -18.39 12.52
CA VAL A 86 11.46 -18.83 11.22
C VAL A 86 10.06 -18.24 11.04
N TRP A 87 9.74 -17.77 9.84
CA TRP A 87 8.40 -17.25 9.56
C TRP A 87 7.35 -18.35 9.72
N PRO A 88 6.28 -18.13 10.52
CA PRO A 88 5.18 -19.07 10.64
C PRO A 88 4.53 -19.36 9.28
N GLU A 89 4.03 -20.57 9.07
CA GLU A 89 3.33 -20.95 7.83
C GLU A 89 2.09 -20.09 7.54
N SER A 90 1.48 -19.50 8.56
CA SER A 90 0.36 -18.57 8.41
C SER A 90 0.74 -17.32 7.61
N PHE A 91 2.02 -16.90 7.59
CA PHE A 91 2.45 -15.74 6.81
C PHE A 91 2.34 -15.99 5.29
N GLY A 92 2.50 -17.24 4.85
CA GLY A 92 2.26 -17.65 3.47
C GLY A 92 0.77 -17.59 3.06
N ARG A 93 -0.14 -17.52 4.04
CA ARG A 93 -1.59 -17.41 3.85
C ARG A 93 -2.13 -16.02 4.17
N ALA A 94 -1.28 -15.08 4.57
CA ALA A 94 -1.68 -13.71 4.87
C ALA A 94 -2.23 -13.04 3.60
N TYR A 95 -3.42 -12.47 3.74
CA TYR A 95 -4.15 -11.81 2.68
C TYR A 95 -4.75 -10.52 3.21
N LEU A 96 -4.67 -9.45 2.41
CA LEU A 96 -5.18 -8.14 2.78
C LEU A 96 -5.78 -7.44 1.55
N PRO A 97 -7.11 -7.29 1.48
CA PRO A 97 -7.77 -6.61 0.38
C PRO A 97 -7.19 -5.20 0.15
N GLY A 98 -6.95 -4.87 -1.13
CA GLY A 98 -6.40 -3.57 -1.51
C GLY A 98 -4.92 -3.35 -1.15
N ARG A 99 -4.14 -4.42 -0.89
CA ARG A 99 -2.68 -4.36 -0.76
C ARG A 99 -2.04 -5.31 -1.77
N PHE A 100 -1.78 -4.79 -2.96
CA PHE A 100 -1.41 -5.56 -4.14
C PHE A 100 -2.26 -6.85 -4.26
N ASP A 101 -3.58 -6.68 -4.12
CA ASP A 101 -4.57 -7.75 -4.10
C ASP A 101 -4.88 -8.16 -5.54
N VAL A 102 -4.34 -9.32 -5.95
CA VAL A 102 -4.45 -9.83 -7.32
C VAL A 102 -5.62 -10.78 -7.44
N ARG A 103 -6.54 -10.50 -8.37
CA ARG A 103 -7.72 -11.32 -8.65
C ARG A 103 -7.92 -11.49 -10.17
N GLY A 104 -7.38 -12.58 -10.71
CA GLY A 104 -7.32 -12.77 -12.16
C GLY A 104 -6.47 -11.68 -12.80
N ARG A 105 -7.05 -10.93 -13.76
CA ARG A 105 -6.38 -9.78 -14.40
C ARG A 105 -6.40 -8.48 -13.60
N TRP A 106 -7.08 -8.45 -12.45
CA TRP A 106 -7.25 -7.26 -11.64
C TRP A 106 -6.21 -7.19 -10.53
N ILE A 107 -5.67 -6.00 -10.27
CA ILE A 107 -4.78 -5.71 -9.16
C ILE A 107 -5.36 -4.51 -8.42
N PHE A 108 -5.60 -4.65 -7.12
CA PHE A 108 -6.13 -3.59 -6.27
C PHE A 108 -5.09 -3.15 -5.25
N ASP A 109 -4.78 -1.85 -5.20
CA ASP A 109 -3.89 -1.29 -4.19
C ASP A 109 -4.30 0.13 -3.75
N VAL A 110 -4.39 0.36 -2.45
CA VAL A 110 -4.84 1.64 -1.86
C VAL A 110 -3.74 2.69 -1.70
N ALA A 111 -2.62 2.56 -2.41
CA ALA A 111 -1.57 3.58 -2.49
C ALA A 111 -2.18 4.96 -2.79
N HIS A 112 -1.88 5.93 -1.94
CA HIS A 112 -2.48 7.27 -1.95
C HIS A 112 -1.45 8.38 -1.63
N ASN A 113 -0.17 8.06 -1.82
CA ASN A 113 0.96 8.98 -1.72
C ASN A 113 2.11 8.50 -2.63
N PRO A 114 3.11 9.35 -2.93
CA PRO A 114 4.22 8.99 -3.82
C PRO A 114 5.04 7.79 -3.35
N ASP A 115 5.31 7.67 -2.05
CA ASP A 115 6.06 6.52 -1.52
C ASP A 115 5.32 5.20 -1.73
N GLY A 116 4.01 5.16 -1.48
CA GLY A 116 3.17 4.01 -1.73
C GLY A 116 3.04 3.70 -3.23
N ALA A 117 2.92 4.73 -4.07
CA ALA A 117 2.87 4.57 -5.53
C ALA A 117 4.18 4.01 -6.09
N ARG A 118 5.33 4.43 -5.55
CA ARG A 118 6.64 3.86 -5.88
C ARG A 118 6.74 2.39 -5.47
N VAL A 119 6.33 2.05 -4.25
CA VAL A 119 6.29 0.65 -3.80
C VAL A 119 5.36 -0.19 -4.67
N LEU A 120 4.21 0.36 -5.08
CA LEU A 120 3.27 -0.27 -6.00
C LEU A 120 3.89 -0.50 -7.38
N ALA A 121 4.54 0.52 -7.96
CA ALA A 121 5.24 0.42 -9.24
C ALA A 121 6.37 -0.63 -9.20
N ASP A 122 7.16 -0.66 -8.13
CA ASP A 122 8.23 -1.65 -7.91
C ASP A 122 7.65 -3.07 -7.83
N THR A 123 6.55 -3.23 -7.08
CA THR A 123 5.86 -4.51 -6.93
C THR A 123 5.24 -4.96 -8.25
N LEU A 124 4.70 -4.03 -9.05
CA LEU A 124 4.14 -4.32 -10.37
C LEU A 124 5.23 -4.79 -11.35
N ARG A 125 6.40 -4.14 -11.34
CA ARG A 125 7.56 -4.54 -12.17
C ARG A 125 8.12 -5.91 -11.77
N GLU A 126 8.15 -6.21 -10.47
CA GLU A 126 8.60 -7.52 -9.99
C GLU A 126 7.58 -8.63 -10.26
N TYR A 127 6.29 -8.34 -10.09
CA TYR A 127 5.22 -9.30 -10.37
C TYR A 127 5.06 -9.59 -11.87
N ASP A 128 5.46 -8.64 -12.70
CA ASP A 128 5.48 -8.69 -14.16
C ASP A 128 4.18 -9.23 -14.82
N PRO A 129 3.01 -8.63 -14.52
CA PRO A 129 1.76 -9.09 -15.12
C PRO A 129 1.67 -8.73 -16.62
N PRO A 130 0.82 -9.44 -17.40
CA PRO A 130 0.71 -9.22 -18.84
C PRO A 130 0.36 -7.77 -19.23
N HIS A 131 0.92 -7.33 -20.36
CA HIS A 131 0.59 -6.06 -21.02
C HIS A 131 -0.55 -6.24 -22.06
N PRO A 132 -1.35 -5.20 -22.35
CA PRO A 132 -1.32 -3.85 -21.76
C PRO A 132 -1.84 -3.77 -20.31
N ARG A 133 -1.16 -2.98 -19.49
CA ARG A 133 -1.48 -2.63 -18.10
C ARG A 133 -2.20 -1.29 -18.07
N ARG A 134 -3.48 -1.27 -17.71
CA ARG A 134 -4.27 -0.03 -17.58
C ARG A 134 -4.53 0.29 -16.11
N ALA A 135 -4.35 1.54 -15.72
CA ALA A 135 -4.56 1.99 -14.34
C ALA A 135 -5.80 2.87 -14.21
N LEU A 136 -6.77 2.45 -13.41
CA LEU A 136 -7.87 3.27 -12.94
C LEU A 136 -7.43 3.97 -11.67
N VAL A 137 -7.33 5.31 -11.72
CA VAL A 137 -6.81 6.11 -10.62
C VAL A 137 -7.86 7.11 -10.16
N GLY A 138 -8.15 7.08 -8.87
CA GLY A 138 -8.94 8.12 -8.19
C GLY A 138 -8.25 8.49 -6.89
N VAL A 139 -7.89 9.76 -6.72
CA VAL A 139 -7.16 10.25 -5.54
C VAL A 139 -7.98 11.34 -4.84
N LEU A 140 -7.74 11.52 -3.55
CA LEU A 140 -8.27 12.67 -2.81
C LEU A 140 -7.46 13.93 -3.15
N GLY A 141 -8.12 15.09 -3.22
CA GLY A 141 -7.52 16.36 -3.66
C GLY A 141 -6.48 16.96 -2.70
N ASP A 142 -6.34 16.42 -1.48
CA ASP A 142 -5.31 16.80 -0.51
C ASP A 142 -3.99 16.04 -0.68
N LYS A 143 -3.87 15.19 -1.70
CA LYS A 143 -2.69 14.35 -1.94
C LYS A 143 -1.81 14.92 -3.04
N ASP A 144 -0.53 14.54 -2.98
CA ASP A 144 0.41 14.72 -4.09
C ASP A 144 0.11 13.68 -5.19
N TYR A 145 -0.92 13.95 -5.97
CA TYR A 145 -1.35 13.09 -7.06
C TYR A 145 -0.36 13.09 -8.24
N LEU A 146 0.37 14.19 -8.47
CA LEU A 146 1.37 14.26 -9.54
C LEU A 146 2.54 13.32 -9.24
N GLY A 147 3.10 13.41 -8.03
CA GLY A 147 4.18 12.50 -7.63
C GLY A 147 3.75 11.03 -7.64
N MET A 148 2.47 10.72 -7.38
CA MET A 148 1.94 9.37 -7.55
C MET A 148 1.88 8.93 -9.02
N ILE A 149 1.36 9.79 -9.89
CA ILE A 149 1.24 9.49 -11.34
C ILE A 149 2.63 9.32 -11.95
N ASP A 150 3.60 10.17 -11.60
CA ASP A 150 4.98 10.06 -12.05
C ASP A 150 5.61 8.71 -11.66
N CYS A 151 5.36 8.24 -10.42
CA CYS A 151 5.86 6.94 -9.97
C CYS A 151 5.24 5.77 -10.74
N LEU A 152 3.96 5.88 -11.14
CA LEU A 152 3.22 4.80 -11.82
C LEU A 152 3.42 4.80 -13.33
N THR A 153 3.69 5.97 -13.92
CA THR A 153 3.90 6.17 -15.37
C THR A 153 4.82 5.13 -16.01
N PRO A 154 6.01 4.79 -15.46
CA PRO A 154 6.88 3.78 -16.07
C PRO A 154 6.38 2.33 -15.94
N ALA A 155 5.33 2.09 -15.15
CA ALA A 155 4.88 0.74 -14.81
C ALA A 155 3.56 0.34 -15.52
N VAL A 156 2.89 1.28 -16.20
CA VAL A 156 1.60 1.09 -16.85
C VAL A 156 1.58 1.65 -18.27
N ASP A 157 0.73 1.12 -19.13
CA ASP A 157 0.60 1.52 -20.54
C ASP A 157 -0.50 2.56 -20.77
N GLY A 158 -1.36 2.78 -19.78
CA GLY A 158 -2.29 3.91 -19.80
C GLY A 158 -3.08 4.12 -18.52
N PHE A 159 -3.65 5.31 -18.39
CA PHE A 159 -4.44 5.73 -17.24
C PHE A 159 -5.89 6.03 -17.61
N VAL A 160 -6.80 5.78 -16.69
CA VAL A 160 -8.13 6.38 -16.64
C VAL A 160 -8.26 7.08 -15.31
N PHE A 161 -8.38 8.41 -15.34
CA PHE A 161 -8.56 9.23 -14.15
C PHE A 161 -10.05 9.43 -13.88
N THR A 162 -10.47 9.15 -12.64
CA THR A 162 -11.89 9.14 -12.27
C THR A 162 -12.17 9.75 -10.91
N LEU A 163 -13.45 9.87 -10.57
CA LEU A 163 -13.96 10.33 -9.28
C LEU A 163 -14.62 9.14 -8.57
N PRO A 164 -14.07 8.65 -7.45
CA PRO A 164 -14.74 7.59 -6.68
C PRO A 164 -16.01 8.12 -6.01
N ASP A 165 -17.13 7.42 -6.22
CA ASP A 165 -18.46 7.81 -5.75
C ASP A 165 -18.52 7.91 -4.22
N SER A 166 -17.82 7.01 -3.52
CA SER A 166 -17.78 6.98 -2.06
C SER A 166 -16.91 8.08 -1.44
N ALA A 167 -16.06 8.75 -2.22
CA ALA A 167 -15.24 9.84 -1.70
C ALA A 167 -16.09 11.09 -1.45
N PRO A 168 -15.93 11.78 -0.30
CA PRO A 168 -16.63 13.03 -0.03
C PRO A 168 -16.37 14.06 -1.14
N GLU A 169 -17.41 14.66 -1.72
CA GLU A 169 -17.30 15.57 -2.86
C GLU A 169 -16.24 16.67 -2.66
N ARG A 170 -16.24 17.32 -1.48
CA ARG A 170 -15.27 18.36 -1.10
C ARG A 170 -13.80 17.89 -1.04
N ARG A 171 -13.56 16.58 -1.04
CA ARG A 171 -12.22 15.97 -0.97
C ARG A 171 -11.83 15.28 -2.27
N ARG A 172 -12.71 15.23 -3.27
CA ARG A 172 -12.34 14.72 -4.59
C ARG A 172 -11.36 15.70 -5.24
N TRP A 173 -10.38 15.18 -5.98
CA TRP A 173 -9.59 16.02 -6.86
C TRP A 173 -10.42 16.62 -8.00
N ASP A 174 -9.91 17.67 -8.63
CA ASP A 174 -10.52 18.29 -9.80
C ASP A 174 -9.85 17.73 -11.06
N LEU A 175 -10.61 16.99 -11.88
CA LEU A 175 -10.07 16.37 -13.10
C LEU A 175 -9.64 17.41 -14.15
N GLY A 176 -10.31 18.56 -14.25
CA GLY A 176 -9.92 19.62 -15.18
C GLY A 176 -8.70 20.41 -14.71
N ARG A 177 -8.46 20.45 -13.40
CA ARG A 177 -7.17 20.88 -12.85
C ARG A 177 -6.08 19.84 -13.14
N LEU A 178 -6.35 18.56 -12.88
CA LEU A 178 -5.42 17.47 -13.14
C LEU A 178 -4.99 17.44 -14.61
N GLU A 179 -5.93 17.60 -15.55
CA GLU A 179 -5.65 17.67 -16.99
C GLU A 179 -4.66 18.79 -17.34
N ARG A 180 -4.81 19.96 -16.73
CA ARG A 180 -3.87 21.08 -16.90
C ARG A 180 -2.51 20.80 -16.25
N ASP A 181 -2.51 20.21 -15.06
CA ASP A 181 -1.30 19.93 -14.29
C ASP A 181 -0.46 18.80 -14.92
N LEU A 182 -1.09 17.82 -15.59
CA LEU A 182 -0.41 16.69 -16.22
C LEU A 182 0.41 17.06 -17.46
N GLY A 183 0.21 18.26 -18.01
CA GLY A 183 1.12 18.92 -18.96
C GLY A 183 1.87 17.98 -19.92
N GLY A 184 1.16 17.34 -20.86
CA GLY A 184 1.78 16.52 -21.90
C GLY A 184 2.28 15.14 -21.43
N LEU A 185 1.69 14.57 -20.37
CA LEU A 185 1.92 13.18 -19.95
C LEU A 185 2.00 12.25 -21.18
N ALA A 186 3.17 11.65 -21.37
CA ALA A 186 3.49 10.87 -22.58
C ALA A 186 2.72 9.54 -22.66
N VAL A 187 2.24 9.05 -21.52
CA VAL A 187 1.46 7.81 -21.43
C VAL A 187 0.00 8.10 -21.78
N ALA A 188 -0.62 7.20 -22.55
CA ALA A 188 -2.02 7.31 -22.95
C ALA A 188 -2.91 7.46 -21.71
N HIS A 189 -3.79 8.45 -21.71
CA HIS A 189 -4.67 8.70 -20.57
C HIS A 189 -6.02 9.26 -21.01
N ASP A 190 -7.04 8.99 -20.19
CA ASP A 190 -8.40 9.50 -20.37
C ASP A 190 -8.96 9.99 -19.03
N PHE A 191 -9.94 10.88 -19.09
CA PHE A 191 -10.67 11.40 -17.93
C PHE A 191 -12.14 11.00 -18.03
N GLU A 192 -12.61 10.21 -17.07
CA GLU A 192 -14.01 9.80 -17.01
C GLU A 192 -14.53 10.01 -15.57
N PRO A 193 -15.30 11.08 -15.31
CA PRO A 193 -15.76 11.40 -13.97
C PRO A 193 -16.83 10.42 -13.44
N GLN A 194 -17.53 9.70 -14.31
CA GLN A 194 -18.52 8.70 -13.88
C GLN A 194 -17.82 7.37 -13.60
N PHE A 195 -17.75 6.99 -12.33
CA PHE A 195 -16.94 5.84 -11.90
C PHE A 195 -17.27 4.54 -12.65
N GLU A 196 -18.55 4.25 -12.87
CA GLU A 196 -19.00 3.07 -13.62
C GLU A 196 -18.47 3.05 -15.06
N ARG A 197 -18.52 4.19 -15.76
CA ARG A 197 -17.99 4.31 -17.13
C ARG A 197 -16.48 4.23 -17.14
N ALA A 198 -15.80 4.78 -16.13
CA ALA A 198 -14.35 4.69 -16.01
C ALA A 198 -13.90 3.24 -15.81
N LEU A 199 -14.66 2.48 -15.01
CA LEU A 199 -14.42 1.05 -14.80
C LEU A 199 -14.62 0.23 -16.08
N GLN A 200 -15.58 0.61 -16.93
CA GLN A 200 -15.74 0.00 -18.25
C GLN A 200 -14.56 0.36 -19.17
N ARG A 201 -14.23 1.65 -19.30
CA ARG A 201 -13.16 2.14 -20.19
C ARG A 201 -11.78 1.60 -19.85
N VAL A 202 -11.41 1.51 -18.56
CA VAL A 202 -10.08 1.03 -18.17
C VAL A 202 -9.82 -0.42 -18.60
N GLN A 203 -10.89 -1.19 -18.88
CA GLN A 203 -10.79 -2.57 -19.32
C GLN A 203 -10.46 -2.71 -20.81
N ASP A 204 -10.63 -1.64 -21.60
CA ASP A 204 -10.45 -1.65 -23.05
C ASP A 204 -8.99 -1.99 -23.40
N ASP A 205 -8.82 -3.08 -24.15
CA ASP A 205 -7.54 -3.69 -24.53
C ASP A 205 -6.59 -4.04 -23.37
N ALA A 206 -7.09 -4.04 -22.12
CA ALA A 206 -6.29 -4.27 -20.93
C ALA A 206 -6.10 -5.77 -20.65
N ALA A 207 -4.86 -6.26 -20.77
CA ALA A 207 -4.52 -7.59 -20.27
C ALA A 207 -4.43 -7.60 -18.72
N THR A 208 -4.10 -6.46 -18.12
CA THR A 208 -4.07 -6.23 -16.67
C THR A 208 -4.72 -4.91 -16.31
N VAL A 209 -5.56 -4.88 -15.28
CA VAL A 209 -6.19 -3.66 -14.76
C VAL A 209 -5.71 -3.41 -13.33
N LEU A 210 -5.04 -2.28 -13.10
CA LEU A 210 -4.67 -1.77 -11.79
C LEU A 210 -5.72 -0.76 -11.31
N VAL A 211 -6.30 -0.97 -10.13
CA VAL A 211 -7.16 0.02 -9.48
C VAL A 211 -6.45 0.58 -8.26
N THR A 212 -6.23 1.89 -8.23
CA THR A 212 -5.45 2.54 -7.16
C THR A 212 -5.82 4.00 -6.89
N GLY A 213 -5.11 4.63 -5.96
CA GLY A 213 -5.21 6.05 -5.65
C GLY A 213 -5.86 6.35 -4.31
N SER A 214 -6.81 5.51 -3.86
CA SER A 214 -7.44 5.65 -2.54
C SER A 214 -8.20 4.40 -2.12
N PHE A 215 -8.54 4.31 -0.83
CA PHE A 215 -9.49 3.33 -0.32
C PHE A 215 -10.88 3.46 -0.97
N HIS A 216 -11.30 4.67 -1.32
CA HIS A 216 -12.58 4.92 -1.98
C HIS A 216 -12.61 4.30 -3.37
N THR A 217 -11.58 4.54 -4.19
CA THR A 217 -11.46 3.97 -5.55
C THR A 217 -11.45 2.46 -5.54
N VAL A 218 -10.64 1.85 -4.66
CA VAL A 218 -10.56 0.39 -4.54
C VAL A 218 -11.87 -0.19 -4.01
N GLY A 219 -12.45 0.43 -2.97
CA GLY A 219 -13.73 -0.01 -2.40
C GLY A 219 -14.88 0.07 -3.41
N ASP A 220 -14.97 1.17 -4.16
CA ASP A 220 -15.98 1.37 -5.19
C ASP A 220 -15.86 0.36 -6.33
N ALA A 221 -14.64 0.02 -6.76
CA ALA A 221 -14.41 -1.01 -7.77
C ALA A 221 -14.78 -2.41 -7.26
N LEU A 222 -14.33 -2.78 -6.05
CA LEU A 222 -14.64 -4.08 -5.45
C LEU A 222 -16.14 -4.29 -5.25
N ALA A 223 -16.90 -3.24 -4.91
CA ALA A 223 -18.35 -3.31 -4.73
C ALA A 223 -19.12 -3.52 -6.05
N ARG A 224 -18.59 -3.06 -7.19
CA ARG A 224 -19.25 -3.11 -8.50
C ARG A 224 -18.83 -4.30 -9.35
N LEU A 225 -17.62 -4.82 -9.16
CA LEU A 225 -17.12 -5.92 -9.96
C LEU A 225 -17.72 -7.27 -9.51
N PRO A 226 -18.36 -8.03 -10.42
CA PRO A 226 -18.95 -9.33 -10.10
C PRO A 226 -17.91 -10.29 -9.53
N GLY A 227 -18.24 -10.97 -8.43
CA GLY A 227 -17.34 -11.94 -7.79
C GLY A 227 -16.25 -11.32 -6.91
N PHE A 228 -16.18 -9.98 -6.78
CA PHE A 228 -15.23 -9.30 -5.89
C PHE A 228 -15.88 -8.56 -4.72
N ALA A 229 -17.20 -8.45 -4.70
CA ALA A 229 -17.96 -7.97 -3.55
C ALA A 229 -17.56 -8.79 -2.32
N PRO A 230 -17.35 -8.16 -1.15
CA PRO A 230 -17.12 -8.89 0.09
C PRO A 230 -18.28 -9.86 0.28
N VAL A 231 -17.98 -11.15 0.37
CA VAL A 231 -18.94 -12.10 0.93
C VAL A 231 -19.12 -11.63 2.38
N GLY A 232 -20.28 -11.05 2.66
CA GLY A 232 -20.65 -10.59 3.99
C GLY A 232 -20.63 -11.71 5.02
#